data_AF-A0A7X5ATS7-F1
#
_entry.id   AF-A0A7X5ATS7-F1
#
_cell.length_a   1.000
_cell.length_b   1.000
_cell.length_c   1.000
_cell.angle_alpha   90.00
_cell.angle_beta   90.00
_cell.angle_gamma   90.00
#
_symmetry.space_group_name_H-M   'P 1'
#
loop_
_entity.id
_entity.type
_entity.pdbx_description
1 polymer ?
#
loop_
_entity_poly.entity_id
_entity_poly.type
_entity_poly.pdbx_seq_one_letter_code
_entity_poly.pdbx_strand_id
1 'polypeptide(L)'
;MKLKYQSLLVAILSVTSFYSHGAAYEFGRYSYSNLYSPDDKVAASYSYFNYDIQGNHPTFGNTGDIFNDTHYVQGAVNYFFTDKFSGNAQYYLSNNIDTQHTGGFWQGSSANVKTRTLALTGKYQITPSFSAFAGPTINQTEINAKFNTNMNGGFGGLDLDLGDDIGFGYTVGASYHIPKIALRATVAYQSAVEHSFDTTESGALIVNKTGGKASSVSSQAEIELPETIDFDFQTGVAENTLLTFSAHWRRWSEHVIKTQVRGEVVTFDRDSVTYALGLARQFTPSFGGGIELNYAEGAGEGNLNPLAPGNGAKGVQVGGKYSFGNTSLFGAAQYKMVKDGKDISGTIYQDNSLYGLTVGVEHKF
;
A
#
# COMPACT_ATOMS: atom_id res chain seq x y z
N MET A 1 27.17 24.49 -18.09
CA MET A 1 26.12 25.32 -17.45
C MET A 1 25.14 24.37 -16.78
N LYS A 2 25.29 24.17 -15.46
CA LYS A 2 24.52 23.18 -14.68
C LYS A 2 23.07 23.67 -14.57
N LEU A 3 22.08 22.91 -15.05
CA LEU A 3 20.66 23.20 -14.82
C LEU A 3 20.35 23.07 -13.32
N LYS A 4 20.50 24.17 -12.58
CA LYS A 4 20.27 24.27 -11.13
C LYS A 4 18.78 24.26 -10.73
N TYR A 5 17.85 24.20 -11.68
CA TYR A 5 16.41 24.37 -11.43
C TYR A 5 15.58 23.07 -11.51
N GLN A 6 16.19 21.90 -11.70
CA GLN A 6 15.44 20.63 -11.85
C GLN A 6 15.18 19.86 -10.54
N SER A 7 15.74 20.26 -9.39
CA SER A 7 15.75 19.41 -8.19
C SER A 7 14.43 19.36 -7.39
N LEU A 8 13.54 20.36 -7.53
CA LEU A 8 12.25 20.38 -6.81
C LEU A 8 11.16 19.56 -7.51
N LEU A 9 11.10 19.61 -8.85
CA LEU A 9 10.05 18.96 -9.63
C LEU A 9 10.07 17.43 -9.50
N VAL A 10 11.26 16.83 -9.33
CA VAL A 10 11.43 15.37 -9.14
C VAL A 10 11.01 14.90 -7.73
N ALA A 11 10.86 15.82 -6.77
CA ALA A 11 10.72 15.50 -5.35
C ALA A 11 9.34 15.86 -4.74
N ILE A 12 8.35 16.26 -5.56
CA ILE A 12 6.97 16.50 -5.11
C ILE A 12 6.18 15.19 -4.95
N LEU A 13 6.61 14.12 -5.64
CA LEU A 13 5.86 12.85 -5.77
C LEU A 13 6.29 11.77 -4.77
N SER A 14 7.24 12.05 -3.89
CA SER A 14 8.03 10.98 -3.25
C SER A 14 7.39 10.28 -2.06
N VAL A 15 6.18 10.66 -1.64
CA VAL A 15 5.70 10.31 -0.28
C VAL A 15 4.25 9.83 -0.23
N THR A 16 3.55 9.80 -1.35
CA THR A 16 2.14 9.39 -1.37
C THR A 16 2.03 7.94 -1.82
N SER A 17 2.20 7.05 -0.84
CA SER A 17 1.72 5.68 -0.91
C SER A 17 0.34 5.62 -1.59
N PHE A 18 0.26 4.97 -2.76
CA PHE A 18 -0.99 4.86 -3.50
C PHE A 18 -1.86 3.77 -2.88
N TYR A 19 -2.90 4.16 -2.15
CA TYR A 19 -3.91 3.24 -1.60
C TYR A 19 -4.74 2.63 -2.73
N SER A 20 -4.36 1.47 -3.23
CA SER A 20 -5.16 0.75 -4.21
C SER A 20 -6.02 -0.29 -3.52
N HIS A 21 -7.34 -0.04 -3.53
CA HIS A 21 -8.33 -1.02 -3.08
C HIS A 21 -8.49 -2.17 -4.08
N GLY A 22 -7.43 -2.57 -4.81
CA GLY A 22 -7.43 -3.82 -5.58
C GLY A 22 -7.92 -4.95 -4.70
N ALA A 23 -7.30 -5.09 -3.54
CA ALA A 23 -7.65 -6.10 -2.55
C ALA A 23 -8.07 -5.51 -1.18
N ALA A 24 -8.13 -4.19 -1.04
CA ALA A 24 -8.14 -3.44 0.23
C ALA A 24 -6.94 -3.73 1.18
N TYR A 25 -6.06 -4.67 0.82
CA TYR A 25 -4.86 -5.09 1.57
C TYR A 25 -3.66 -4.15 1.40
N GLU A 26 -3.40 -3.67 0.18
CA GLU A 26 -2.20 -2.91 -0.14
C GLU A 26 -2.35 -1.44 0.24
N PHE A 27 -1.32 -0.91 0.89
CA PHE A 27 -1.34 0.40 1.53
C PHE A 27 -0.29 1.34 0.93
N GLY A 28 1.00 0.98 1.02
CA GLY A 28 2.09 1.81 0.55
C GLY A 28 3.14 1.08 -0.28
N ARG A 29 3.92 1.87 -1.01
CA ARG A 29 4.84 1.37 -2.03
C ARG A 29 6.24 1.92 -1.86
N TYR A 30 7.21 1.19 -2.39
CA TYR A 30 8.57 1.68 -2.52
C TYR A 30 8.60 2.91 -3.43
N SER A 31 9.20 4.00 -2.95
CA SER A 31 9.27 5.26 -3.71
C SER A 31 10.54 5.30 -4.55
N TYR A 32 10.43 5.06 -5.85
CA TYR A 32 11.58 5.12 -6.77
C TYR A 32 12.16 6.54 -6.89
N SER A 33 11.33 7.57 -6.71
CA SER A 33 11.77 8.97 -6.77
C SER A 33 12.90 9.30 -5.78
N ASN A 34 12.91 8.65 -4.60
CA ASN A 34 13.95 8.83 -3.58
C ASN A 34 15.33 8.37 -4.08
N LEU A 35 15.36 7.25 -4.79
CA LEU A 35 16.55 6.65 -5.40
C LEU A 35 17.18 7.52 -6.51
N TYR A 36 16.38 8.40 -7.09
CA TYR A 36 16.76 9.32 -8.16
C TYR A 36 16.90 10.76 -7.69
N SER A 37 16.96 10.99 -6.38
CA SER A 37 17.40 12.27 -5.83
C SER A 37 18.78 12.63 -6.37
N PRO A 38 19.03 13.89 -6.78
CA PRO A 38 20.36 14.34 -7.18
C PRO A 38 21.30 14.58 -5.99
N ASP A 39 20.74 14.66 -4.78
CA ASP A 39 21.46 15.01 -3.55
C ASP A 39 21.33 13.88 -2.51
N ASP A 40 22.32 13.78 -1.63
CA ASP A 40 22.21 13.03 -0.38
C ASP A 40 21.09 13.63 0.46
N LYS A 41 20.23 12.77 1.00
CA LYS A 41 19.07 13.24 1.74
C LYS A 41 18.50 12.23 2.71
N VAL A 42 17.80 12.76 3.69
CA VAL A 42 16.88 12.05 4.57
C VAL A 42 15.49 12.67 4.45
N ALA A 43 14.47 11.83 4.48
CA ALA A 43 13.08 12.24 4.52
C ALA A 43 12.32 11.43 5.57
N ALA A 44 11.37 12.09 6.22
CA ALA A 44 10.41 11.45 7.10
C ALA A 44 9.04 12.08 6.88
N SER A 45 7.99 11.27 6.99
CA SER A 45 6.62 11.79 6.97
C SER A 45 5.70 11.00 7.86
N TYR A 46 4.63 11.68 8.23
CA TYR A 46 3.50 11.14 8.92
C TYR A 46 2.28 11.22 8.01
N SER A 47 1.49 10.15 8.00
CA SER A 47 0.26 10.08 7.25
C SER A 47 -0.90 9.64 8.15
N TYR A 48 -2.04 10.28 7.96
CA TYR A 48 -3.31 10.00 8.60
C TYR A 48 -4.33 9.64 7.53
N PHE A 49 -5.02 8.51 7.70
CA PHE A 49 -6.13 8.10 6.86
C PHE A 49 -7.36 7.91 7.71
N ASN A 50 -8.41 8.61 7.31
CA ASN A 50 -9.75 8.39 7.80
C ASN A 50 -10.55 7.67 6.73
N TYR A 51 -11.34 6.72 7.18
CA TYR A 51 -12.18 5.88 6.35
C TYR A 51 -13.63 6.22 6.67
N ASP A 52 -14.49 6.15 5.66
CA ASP A 52 -15.93 6.13 5.82
C ASP A 52 -16.41 4.95 4.97
N ILE A 53 -16.27 3.76 5.53
CA ILE A 53 -16.54 2.50 4.85
C ILE A 53 -17.60 1.76 5.63
N GLN A 54 -18.83 1.86 5.17
CA GLN A 54 -20.00 1.27 5.80
C GLN A 54 -20.70 0.33 4.83
N GLY A 55 -21.38 -0.65 5.41
CA GLY A 55 -22.29 -1.55 4.72
C GLY A 55 -23.67 -1.48 5.34
N ASN A 56 -24.71 -1.67 4.54
CA ASN A 56 -26.08 -1.79 5.02
C ASN A 56 -26.71 -3.10 4.58
N HIS A 57 -27.08 -3.93 5.54
CA HIS A 57 -27.79 -5.18 5.30
C HIS A 57 -29.31 -4.96 5.39
N PRO A 58 -30.12 -5.48 4.44
CA PRO A 58 -31.58 -5.29 4.43
C PRO A 58 -32.29 -5.64 5.74
N THR A 59 -31.90 -6.75 6.37
CA THR A 59 -32.48 -7.23 7.64
C THR A 59 -31.70 -6.81 8.89
N PHE A 60 -30.36 -6.83 8.85
CA PHE A 60 -29.51 -6.65 10.04
C PHE A 60 -28.97 -5.22 10.21
N GLY A 61 -29.31 -4.31 9.30
CA GLY A 61 -28.95 -2.89 9.39
C GLY A 61 -27.48 -2.61 9.04
N ASN A 62 -27.00 -1.47 9.53
CA ASN A 62 -25.68 -0.92 9.20
C ASN A 62 -24.56 -1.62 9.99
N THR A 63 -23.41 -1.83 9.35
CA THR A 63 -22.20 -2.47 9.91
C THR A 63 -21.44 -1.63 10.95
N GLY A 64 -21.76 -0.34 11.04
CA GLY A 64 -20.88 0.72 11.51
C GLY A 64 -19.85 1.09 10.44
N ASP A 65 -19.04 2.12 10.74
CA ASP A 65 -17.78 2.34 10.02
C ASP A 65 -16.84 1.20 10.35
N ILE A 66 -16.43 0.48 9.31
CA ILE A 66 -15.76 -0.80 9.44
C ILE A 66 -14.26 -0.59 9.61
N PHE A 67 -13.68 0.47 9.04
CA PHE A 67 -12.24 0.67 9.08
C PHE A 67 -11.83 1.61 10.21
N ASN A 68 -10.81 1.20 10.96
CA ASN A 68 -10.18 2.08 11.91
C ASN A 68 -9.27 3.09 11.18
N ASP A 69 -9.20 4.30 11.74
CA ASP A 69 -8.26 5.32 11.29
C ASP A 69 -6.82 4.79 11.32
N THR A 70 -6.08 5.06 10.25
CA THR A 70 -4.70 4.60 10.13
C THR A 70 -3.73 5.76 10.32
N HIS A 71 -2.77 5.55 11.22
CA HIS A 71 -1.67 6.47 11.48
C HIS A 71 -0.35 5.77 11.15
N TYR A 72 0.48 6.40 10.32
CA TYR A 72 1.71 5.77 9.88
C TYR A 72 2.86 6.76 9.69
N VAL A 73 4.09 6.30 9.96
CA VAL A 73 5.33 7.05 9.76
C VAL A 73 6.22 6.29 8.79
N GLN A 74 6.62 6.96 7.72
CA GLN A 74 7.61 6.46 6.76
C GLN A 74 8.90 7.26 6.84
N GLY A 75 9.99 6.61 6.49
CA GLY A 75 11.33 7.20 6.49
C GLY A 75 12.13 6.74 5.30
N ALA A 76 12.97 7.61 4.77
CA ALA A 76 13.79 7.30 3.61
C ALA A 76 15.14 8.02 3.69
N VAL A 77 16.22 7.33 3.32
CA VAL A 77 17.56 7.90 3.21
C VAL A 77 18.12 7.54 1.84
N ASN A 78 18.79 8.49 1.19
CA ASN A 78 19.56 8.27 -0.03
C ASN A 78 20.96 8.84 0.15
N TYR A 79 21.98 8.07 -0.23
CA TYR A 79 23.38 8.44 -0.07
C TYR A 79 24.22 8.02 -1.28
N PHE A 80 25.00 8.94 -1.84
CA PHE A 80 25.92 8.72 -2.93
C PHE A 80 27.30 8.31 -2.38
N PHE A 81 27.67 7.06 -2.60
CA PHE A 81 29.02 6.60 -2.30
C PHE A 81 30.03 7.04 -3.37
N THR A 82 29.57 7.17 -4.62
CA THR A 82 30.33 7.69 -5.76
C THR A 82 29.39 8.40 -6.73
N ASP A 83 29.93 9.07 -7.75
CA ASP A 83 29.15 9.68 -8.85
C ASP A 83 28.25 8.68 -9.61
N LYS A 84 28.54 7.38 -9.53
CA LYS A 84 27.80 6.34 -10.23
C LYS A 84 27.04 5.39 -9.33
N PHE A 85 27.28 5.41 -8.02
CA PHE A 85 26.71 4.43 -7.09
C PHE A 85 26.12 5.11 -5.87
N SER A 86 24.84 4.85 -5.62
CA SER A 86 24.10 5.35 -4.46
C SER A 86 23.40 4.20 -3.72
N GLY A 87 23.33 4.31 -2.40
CA GLY A 87 22.52 3.47 -1.53
C GLY A 87 21.25 4.18 -1.10
N ASN A 88 20.20 3.41 -0.87
CA ASN A 88 18.90 3.88 -0.44
C ASN A 88 18.33 2.95 0.63
N ALA A 89 17.72 3.52 1.65
CA ALA A 89 16.96 2.79 2.64
C ALA A 89 15.56 3.40 2.78
N GLN A 90 14.52 2.59 2.75
CA GLN A 90 13.12 3.04 2.91
C GLN A 90 12.38 2.16 3.90
N TYR A 91 11.72 2.80 4.85
CA TYR A 91 10.77 2.18 5.77
C TYR A 91 9.37 2.68 5.43
N TYR A 92 8.48 1.76 5.06
CA TYR A 92 7.10 2.06 4.65
C TYR A 92 6.13 0.94 5.10
N LEU A 93 4.83 1.25 5.18
CA LEU A 93 3.76 0.30 5.48
C LEU A 93 3.25 -0.19 4.14
N SER A 94 3.53 -1.45 3.80
CA SER A 94 3.21 -2.02 2.49
C SER A 94 1.80 -2.56 2.41
N ASN A 95 1.32 -3.19 3.49
CA ASN A 95 -0.04 -3.70 3.60
C ASN A 95 -0.67 -3.23 4.92
N ASN A 96 -1.97 -2.91 4.90
CA ASN A 96 -2.72 -2.50 6.07
C ASN A 96 -4.22 -2.79 5.90
N ILE A 97 -4.75 -3.61 6.79
CA ILE A 97 -6.18 -3.76 7.03
C ILE A 97 -6.36 -3.62 8.54
N ASP A 98 -7.34 -2.82 8.93
CA ASP A 98 -7.74 -2.70 10.32
C ASP A 98 -9.25 -2.50 10.34
N THR A 99 -9.99 -3.62 10.36
CA THR A 99 -11.44 -3.64 10.23
C THR A 99 -12.12 -4.22 11.45
N GLN A 100 -13.26 -3.64 11.83
CA GLN A 100 -14.13 -4.09 12.91
C GLN A 100 -15.59 -3.83 12.58
N HIS A 101 -16.40 -4.90 12.50
CA HIS A 101 -17.84 -4.79 12.38
C HIS A 101 -18.48 -4.57 13.75
N THR A 102 -18.97 -3.35 13.99
CA THR A 102 -19.63 -2.98 15.24
C THR A 102 -21.14 -3.24 15.21
N GLY A 103 -21.72 -3.40 14.02
CA GLY A 103 -23.13 -3.74 13.77
C GLY A 103 -23.31 -4.64 12.53
N GLY A 104 -24.55 -4.76 12.06
CA GLY A 104 -24.88 -5.48 10.84
C GLY A 104 -24.76 -7.00 10.94
N PHE A 105 -24.83 -7.68 9.79
CA PHE A 105 -24.79 -9.15 9.73
C PHE A 105 -23.46 -9.74 10.23
N TRP A 106 -22.37 -8.98 10.08
CA TRP A 106 -21.02 -9.41 10.45
C TRP A 106 -20.56 -8.91 11.82
N GLN A 107 -21.47 -8.39 12.65
CA GLN A 107 -21.14 -7.87 13.98
C GLN A 107 -20.24 -8.82 14.77
N GLY A 108 -19.15 -8.28 15.32
CA GLY A 108 -18.15 -9.01 16.09
C GLY A 108 -17.02 -9.63 15.26
N SER A 109 -17.07 -9.52 13.93
CA SER A 109 -15.96 -9.90 13.06
C SER A 109 -14.98 -8.75 12.86
N SER A 110 -13.70 -9.07 12.73
CA SER A 110 -12.62 -8.10 12.53
C SER A 110 -11.45 -8.71 11.78
N ALA A 111 -10.65 -7.89 11.09
CA ALA A 111 -9.36 -8.30 10.56
C ALA A 111 -8.31 -7.21 10.81
N ASN A 112 -7.14 -7.61 11.25
CA ASN A 112 -5.96 -6.76 11.35
C ASN A 112 -4.84 -7.41 10.54
N VAL A 113 -4.34 -6.72 9.53
CA VAL A 113 -3.18 -7.12 8.74
C VAL A 113 -2.26 -5.93 8.68
N LYS A 114 -0.99 -6.12 9.01
CA LYS A 114 -0.01 -5.05 8.93
C LYS A 114 1.32 -5.57 8.43
N THR A 115 1.80 -5.04 7.31
CA THR A 115 3.15 -5.33 6.84
C THR A 115 3.99 -4.06 6.85
N ARG A 116 5.08 -4.09 7.62
CA ARG A 116 6.12 -3.05 7.65
C ARG A 116 7.30 -3.52 6.83
N THR A 117 7.69 -2.75 5.83
CA THR A 117 8.77 -3.11 4.92
C THR A 117 9.96 -2.18 5.10
N LEU A 118 11.14 -2.77 5.26
CA LEU A 118 12.43 -2.11 5.13
C LEU A 118 13.08 -2.55 3.81
N ALA A 119 13.19 -1.63 2.85
CA ALA A 119 13.88 -1.87 1.59
C ALA A 119 15.27 -1.23 1.64
N LEU A 120 16.29 -2.00 1.28
CA LEU A 120 17.68 -1.54 1.13
C LEU A 120 18.07 -1.73 -0.33
N THR A 121 18.34 -0.66 -1.07
CA THR A 121 18.64 -0.76 -2.50
C THR A 121 19.93 -0.02 -2.86
N GLY A 122 20.69 -0.63 -3.77
CA GLY A 122 21.82 0.01 -4.45
C GLY A 122 21.45 0.35 -5.87
N LYS A 123 21.72 1.58 -6.31
CA LYS A 123 21.56 2.03 -7.71
C LYS A 123 22.92 2.25 -8.35
N TYR A 124 23.10 1.74 -9.56
CA TYR A 124 24.27 1.98 -10.40
C TYR A 124 23.90 2.75 -11.69
N GLN A 125 24.60 3.86 -11.95
CA GLN A 125 24.48 4.65 -13.16
C GLN A 125 25.39 4.06 -14.25
N ILE A 126 24.80 3.32 -15.19
CA ILE A 126 25.51 2.62 -16.27
C ILE A 126 25.99 3.61 -17.33
N THR A 127 25.08 4.46 -17.80
CA THR A 127 25.35 5.56 -18.75
C THR A 127 24.55 6.79 -18.32
N PRO A 128 24.77 7.99 -18.89
CA PRO A 128 23.92 9.14 -18.59
C PRO A 128 22.42 8.92 -18.87
N SER A 129 22.07 7.94 -19.72
CA SER A 129 20.69 7.63 -20.07
C SER A 129 20.14 6.39 -19.37
N PHE A 130 20.98 5.56 -18.73
CA PHE A 130 20.54 4.28 -18.16
C PHE A 130 21.12 4.04 -16.78
N SER A 131 20.28 3.59 -15.87
CA SER A 131 20.68 3.05 -14.55
C SER A 131 19.91 1.77 -14.25
N ALA A 132 20.46 0.99 -13.33
CA ALA A 132 19.80 -0.17 -12.74
C ALA A 132 19.91 -0.10 -11.22
N PHE A 133 19.03 -0.79 -10.53
CA PHE A 133 19.07 -0.92 -9.08
C PHE A 133 18.60 -2.28 -8.64
N ALA A 134 19.06 -2.70 -7.47
CA ALA A 134 18.58 -3.92 -6.82
C ALA A 134 18.82 -3.85 -5.31
N GLY A 135 18.10 -4.65 -4.56
CA GLY A 135 18.44 -4.94 -3.18
C GLY A 135 17.34 -5.67 -2.40
N PRO A 136 17.63 -6.12 -1.18
CA PRO A 136 16.69 -6.89 -0.38
C PRO A 136 15.56 -6.03 0.22
N THR A 137 14.45 -6.69 0.52
CA THR A 137 13.37 -6.18 1.35
C THR A 137 13.17 -7.08 2.55
N ILE A 138 13.03 -6.50 3.73
CA ILE A 138 12.70 -7.19 4.98
C ILE A 138 11.26 -6.79 5.31
N ASN A 139 10.37 -7.76 5.42
CA ASN A 139 8.94 -7.53 5.61
C ASN A 139 8.52 -8.15 6.92
N GLN A 140 8.11 -7.34 7.89
CA GLN A 140 7.52 -7.82 9.12
C GLN A 140 6.00 -7.76 8.96
N THR A 141 5.34 -8.91 9.02
CA THR A 141 3.89 -9.02 8.83
C THR A 141 3.23 -9.52 10.10
N GLU A 142 2.11 -8.90 10.46
CA GLU A 142 1.25 -9.27 11.59
C GLU A 142 -0.16 -9.52 11.06
N ILE A 143 -0.81 -10.61 11.49
CA ILE A 143 -2.17 -10.96 11.07
C ILE A 143 -3.00 -11.47 12.25
N ASN A 144 -4.15 -10.85 12.45
CA ASN A 144 -5.16 -11.26 13.41
C ASN A 144 -6.54 -11.18 12.76
N ALA A 145 -7.41 -12.15 13.00
CA ALA A 145 -8.78 -12.09 12.52
C ALA A 145 -9.76 -12.68 13.54
N LYS A 146 -10.96 -12.10 13.59
CA LYS A 146 -12.09 -12.65 14.34
C LYS A 146 -13.23 -12.86 13.38
N PHE A 147 -13.80 -14.05 13.45
CA PHE A 147 -14.90 -14.45 12.60
C PHE A 147 -16.09 -14.77 13.48
N ASN A 148 -17.16 -14.00 13.32
CA ASN A 148 -18.39 -14.25 14.06
C ASN A 148 -19.08 -15.56 13.63
N THR A 149 -20.13 -15.94 14.35
CA THR A 149 -20.88 -17.17 14.05
C THR A 149 -21.47 -17.18 12.63
N ASN A 150 -21.90 -16.03 12.11
CA ASN A 150 -22.51 -15.93 10.78
C ASN A 150 -21.49 -16.22 9.68
N MET A 151 -20.25 -15.74 9.82
CA MET A 151 -19.14 -16.08 8.91
C MET A 151 -18.84 -17.57 8.90
N ASN A 152 -19.10 -18.25 10.01
CA ASN A 152 -18.88 -19.68 10.18
C ASN A 152 -20.14 -20.50 9.96
N GLY A 153 -21.13 -20.01 9.20
CA GLY A 153 -22.34 -20.77 8.88
C GLY A 153 -23.21 -21.13 10.08
N GLY A 154 -23.12 -20.36 11.17
CA GLY A 154 -23.86 -20.59 12.42
C GLY A 154 -23.19 -21.56 13.40
N PHE A 155 -22.00 -22.07 13.09
CA PHE A 155 -21.29 -23.05 13.92
C PHE A 155 -20.45 -22.44 15.06
N GLY A 156 -20.65 -21.15 15.38
CA GLY A 156 -19.92 -20.45 16.44
C GLY A 156 -18.74 -19.63 15.91
N GLY A 157 -18.22 -18.70 16.73
CA GLY A 157 -17.10 -17.83 16.35
C GLY A 157 -15.75 -18.55 16.30
N LEU A 158 -14.80 -17.93 15.60
CA LEU A 158 -13.40 -18.35 15.50
C LEU A 158 -12.49 -17.13 15.60
N ASP A 159 -11.53 -17.18 16.50
CA ASP A 159 -10.43 -16.22 16.60
C ASP A 159 -9.18 -16.87 15.99
N LEU A 160 -8.55 -16.15 15.08
CA LEU A 160 -7.30 -16.50 14.40
C LEU A 160 -6.23 -15.49 14.81
N ASP A 161 -5.20 -15.99 15.49
CA ASP A 161 -4.01 -15.21 15.85
C ASP A 161 -2.80 -15.89 15.18
N LEU A 162 -2.18 -15.19 14.23
CA LEU A 162 -0.97 -15.65 13.54
C LEU A 162 0.30 -15.06 14.16
N GLY A 163 0.19 -14.10 15.08
CA GLY A 163 1.33 -13.34 15.60
C GLY A 163 2.06 -12.54 14.53
N ASP A 164 3.37 -12.40 14.69
CA ASP A 164 4.27 -11.71 13.78
C ASP A 164 5.32 -12.65 13.16
N ASP A 165 5.67 -12.39 11.90
CA ASP A 165 6.73 -13.10 11.19
C ASP A 165 7.55 -12.14 10.29
N ILE A 166 8.79 -12.51 10.02
CA ILE A 166 9.72 -11.77 9.15
C ILE A 166 10.01 -12.57 7.88
N GLY A 167 9.52 -12.04 6.76
CA GLY A 167 9.76 -12.56 5.42
C GLY A 167 10.78 -11.73 4.66
N PHE A 168 11.60 -12.40 3.84
CA PHE A 168 12.60 -11.75 3.00
C PHE A 168 12.19 -11.76 1.53
N GLY A 169 12.39 -10.63 0.87
CA GLY A 169 12.18 -10.48 -0.56
C GLY A 169 13.29 -9.64 -1.20
N TYR A 170 13.10 -9.27 -2.46
CA TYR A 170 14.02 -8.39 -3.17
C TYR A 170 13.28 -7.50 -4.15
N THR A 171 13.91 -6.38 -4.48
CA THR A 171 13.51 -5.51 -5.59
C THR A 171 14.65 -5.40 -6.60
N VAL A 172 14.32 -5.34 -7.89
CA VAL A 172 15.24 -5.10 -8.98
C VAL A 172 14.56 -4.26 -10.05
N GLY A 173 15.29 -3.33 -10.65
CA GLY A 173 14.72 -2.49 -11.69
C GLY A 173 15.75 -1.77 -12.53
N ALA A 174 15.25 -1.14 -13.59
CA ALA A 174 16.05 -0.35 -14.51
C ALA A 174 15.30 0.91 -14.92
N SER A 175 16.05 1.96 -15.23
CA SER A 175 15.48 3.23 -15.63
C SER A 175 16.22 3.86 -16.80
N TYR A 176 15.44 4.39 -17.73
CA TYR A 176 15.88 5.20 -18.86
C TYR A 176 15.66 6.69 -18.59
N HIS A 177 16.60 7.54 -19.00
CA HIS A 177 16.64 8.96 -18.68
C HIS A 177 16.93 9.83 -19.90
N ILE A 178 16.20 10.93 -20.04
CA ILE A 178 16.57 12.06 -20.91
C ILE A 178 16.59 13.34 -20.07
N PRO A 179 17.75 13.70 -19.48
CA PRO A 179 17.85 14.82 -18.53
C PRO A 179 17.37 16.17 -19.09
N LYS A 180 17.57 16.40 -20.40
CA LYS A 180 17.19 17.65 -21.07
C LYS A 180 15.70 17.97 -20.95
N ILE A 181 14.85 16.95 -20.91
CA ILE A 181 13.40 17.08 -20.75
C ILE A 181 12.93 16.49 -19.43
N ALA A 182 13.84 16.27 -18.47
CA ALA A 182 13.54 15.62 -17.18
C ALA A 182 12.75 14.30 -17.30
N LEU A 183 12.94 13.57 -18.42
CA LEU A 183 12.27 12.31 -18.66
C LEU A 183 12.94 11.21 -17.86
N ARG A 184 12.13 10.42 -17.16
CA ARG A 184 12.53 9.15 -16.56
C ARG A 184 11.43 8.12 -16.77
N ALA A 185 11.81 6.96 -17.28
CA ALA A 185 10.95 5.77 -17.35
C ALA A 185 11.62 4.66 -16.54
N THR A 186 10.93 4.11 -15.56
CA THR A 186 11.42 3.06 -14.65
C THR A 186 10.53 1.84 -14.77
N VAL A 187 11.12 0.66 -14.86
CA VAL A 187 10.44 -0.62 -14.64
C VAL A 187 11.11 -1.30 -13.46
N ALA A 188 10.31 -1.84 -12.55
CA ALA A 188 10.83 -2.55 -11.39
C ALA A 188 9.96 -3.76 -11.07
N TYR A 189 10.60 -4.77 -10.49
CA TYR A 189 9.98 -5.97 -9.96
C TYR A 189 10.26 -6.03 -8.46
N GLN A 190 9.24 -6.36 -7.68
CA GLN A 190 9.41 -6.74 -6.28
C GLN A 190 8.90 -8.17 -6.10
N SER A 191 9.72 -9.02 -5.49
CA SER A 191 9.41 -10.43 -5.35
C SER A 191 8.18 -10.67 -4.47
N ALA A 192 7.57 -11.84 -4.64
CA ALA A 192 6.73 -12.42 -3.61
C ALA A 192 7.55 -12.61 -2.32
N VAL A 193 6.86 -12.67 -1.18
CA VAL A 193 7.46 -12.84 0.13
C VAL A 193 6.70 -13.93 0.88
N GLU A 194 7.37 -15.04 1.11
CA GLU A 194 6.85 -16.13 1.92
C GLU A 194 6.96 -15.78 3.41
N HIS A 195 5.91 -16.10 4.15
CA HIS A 195 5.84 -16.00 5.59
C HIS A 195 5.39 -17.33 6.20
N SER A 196 5.95 -17.67 7.35
CA SER A 196 5.59 -18.87 8.10
C SER A 196 5.21 -18.48 9.53
N PHE A 197 3.92 -18.57 9.84
CA PHE A 197 3.37 -18.14 11.12
C PHE A 197 3.05 -19.33 12.01
N ASP A 198 3.39 -19.22 13.29
CA ASP A 198 2.83 -20.08 14.33
C ASP A 198 1.42 -19.59 14.65
N THR A 199 0.44 -20.37 14.21
CA THR A 199 -0.98 -20.02 14.29
C THR A 199 -1.61 -20.58 15.55
N THR A 200 -2.43 -19.77 16.22
CA THR A 200 -3.38 -20.25 17.22
C THR A 200 -4.80 -19.90 16.77
N GLU A 201 -5.60 -20.93 16.55
CA GLU A 201 -7.03 -20.82 16.29
C GLU A 201 -7.79 -21.19 17.56
N SER A 202 -8.77 -20.38 17.97
CA SER A 202 -9.57 -20.66 19.17
C SER A 202 -11.03 -20.26 18.98
N GLY A 203 -11.94 -20.84 19.78
CA GLY A 203 -13.32 -20.40 19.83
C GLY A 203 -14.36 -21.50 19.68
N ALA A 204 -15.63 -21.08 19.68
CA ALA A 204 -16.79 -21.96 19.70
C ALA A 204 -16.86 -22.89 18.48
N LEU A 205 -16.33 -22.48 17.32
CA LEU A 205 -16.25 -23.33 16.14
C LEU A 205 -15.46 -24.63 16.41
N ILE A 206 -14.33 -24.51 17.11
CA ILE A 206 -13.47 -25.66 17.44
C ILE A 206 -14.14 -26.55 18.49
N VAL A 207 -14.74 -25.93 19.51
CA VAL A 207 -15.52 -26.65 20.53
C VAL A 207 -16.61 -27.49 19.86
N ASN A 208 -17.34 -26.92 18.91
CA ASN A 208 -18.41 -27.61 18.19
C ASN A 208 -17.87 -28.72 17.27
N LYS A 209 -16.80 -28.45 16.50
CA LYS A 209 -16.20 -29.46 15.60
C LYS A 209 -15.53 -30.63 16.33
N THR A 210 -15.04 -30.42 17.55
CA THR A 210 -14.34 -31.44 18.33
C THR A 210 -15.24 -32.14 19.36
N GLY A 211 -16.52 -31.76 19.46
CA GLY A 211 -17.44 -32.28 20.48
C GLY A 211 -17.03 -31.92 21.90
N GLY A 212 -16.47 -30.72 22.10
CA GLY A 212 -16.02 -30.19 23.40
C GLY A 212 -14.65 -30.66 23.86
N LYS A 213 -13.92 -31.43 23.04
CA LYS A 213 -12.60 -31.98 23.42
C LYS A 213 -11.47 -30.95 23.35
N ALA A 214 -11.63 -29.91 22.55
CA ALA A 214 -10.67 -28.81 22.44
C ALA A 214 -11.41 -27.49 22.25
N SER A 215 -10.79 -26.40 22.73
CA SER A 215 -11.24 -25.02 22.50
C SER A 215 -10.25 -24.21 21.66
N SER A 216 -9.08 -24.78 21.36
CA SER A 216 -8.04 -24.20 20.52
C SER A 216 -7.26 -25.27 19.76
N VAL A 217 -6.63 -24.87 18.66
CA VAL A 217 -5.71 -25.67 17.85
C VAL A 217 -4.53 -24.78 17.50
N SER A 218 -3.32 -25.32 17.60
CA SER A 218 -2.10 -24.66 17.14
C SER A 218 -1.56 -25.36 15.90
N SER A 219 -1.04 -24.59 14.95
CA SER A 219 -0.50 -25.10 13.69
C SER A 219 0.48 -24.11 13.09
N GLN A 220 1.03 -24.45 11.92
CA GLN A 220 1.75 -23.50 11.08
C GLN A 220 0.86 -23.07 9.91
N ALA A 221 0.92 -21.80 9.55
CA ALA A 221 0.30 -21.25 8.36
C ALA A 221 1.36 -20.60 7.47
N GLU A 222 1.35 -20.96 6.20
CA GLU A 222 2.18 -20.35 5.18
C GLU A 222 1.33 -19.33 4.42
N ILE A 223 1.84 -18.10 4.30
CA ILE A 223 1.19 -17.01 3.58
C ILE A 223 2.22 -16.38 2.66
N GLU A 224 1.86 -16.26 1.39
CA GLU A 224 2.70 -15.59 0.39
C GLU A 224 2.15 -14.19 0.12
N LEU A 225 2.90 -13.14 0.48
CA LEU A 225 2.60 -11.79 0.01
C LEU A 225 2.95 -11.72 -1.48
N PRO A 226 2.04 -11.25 -2.35
CA PRO A 226 2.23 -11.37 -3.79
C PRO A 226 3.38 -10.52 -4.34
N GLU A 227 3.81 -10.82 -5.56
CA GLU A 227 4.82 -10.05 -6.30
C GLU A 227 4.24 -8.79 -6.97
N THR A 228 5.11 -7.84 -7.35
CA THR A 228 4.74 -6.61 -8.06
C THR A 228 5.55 -6.36 -9.31
N ILE A 229 4.93 -5.65 -10.25
CA ILE A 229 5.60 -4.99 -11.35
C ILE A 229 5.18 -3.52 -11.35
N ASP A 230 6.16 -2.64 -11.23
CA ASP A 230 5.99 -1.19 -11.26
C ASP A 230 6.48 -0.61 -12.57
N PHE A 231 5.69 0.29 -13.14
CA PHE A 231 6.12 1.21 -14.19
C PHE A 231 5.91 2.65 -13.71
N ASP A 232 6.99 3.44 -13.70
CA ASP A 232 6.97 4.85 -13.34
C ASP A 232 7.53 5.70 -14.46
N PHE A 233 6.75 6.66 -14.93
CA PHE A 233 7.10 7.56 -16.00
C PHE A 233 6.93 9.02 -15.57
N GLN A 234 7.89 9.86 -15.91
CA GLN A 234 7.76 11.30 -15.85
C GLN A 234 8.42 11.96 -17.06
N THR A 235 7.93 13.14 -17.45
CA THR A 235 8.55 13.97 -18.47
C THR A 235 8.17 15.44 -18.33
N GLY A 236 9.06 16.34 -18.72
CA GLY A 236 8.81 17.76 -18.87
C GLY A 236 7.93 18.02 -20.09
N VAL A 237 6.76 18.62 -19.85
CA VAL A 237 5.77 18.96 -20.90
C VAL A 237 5.72 20.46 -21.18
N ALA A 238 6.12 21.27 -20.21
CA ALA A 238 6.29 22.70 -20.36
C ALA A 238 7.36 23.18 -19.36
N GLU A 239 7.75 24.46 -19.46
CA GLU A 239 8.64 25.06 -18.47
C GLU A 239 8.04 24.88 -17.07
N ASN A 240 8.88 24.42 -16.15
CA ASN A 240 8.53 24.19 -14.75
C ASN A 240 7.34 23.23 -14.56
N THR A 241 7.01 22.38 -15.54
CA THR A 241 5.83 21.49 -15.50
C THR A 241 6.21 20.07 -15.93
N LEU A 242 5.90 19.10 -15.06
CA LEU A 242 6.05 17.66 -15.31
C LEU A 242 4.68 17.01 -15.48
N LEU A 243 4.61 16.07 -16.43
CA LEU A 243 3.60 15.03 -16.48
C LEU A 243 4.17 13.78 -15.83
N THR A 244 3.36 13.10 -15.02
CA THR A 244 3.70 11.81 -14.41
C THR A 244 2.64 10.77 -14.70
N PHE A 245 3.08 9.54 -14.82
CA PHE A 245 2.22 8.37 -14.98
C PHE A 245 2.84 7.19 -14.25
N SER A 246 2.02 6.43 -13.52
CA SER A 246 2.46 5.16 -12.95
C SER A 246 1.43 4.06 -13.20
N ALA A 247 1.92 2.84 -13.30
CA ALA A 247 1.13 1.62 -13.33
C ALA A 247 1.77 0.59 -12.39
N HIS A 248 1.01 0.14 -11.40
CA HIS A 248 1.44 -0.85 -10.42
C HIS A 248 0.57 -2.09 -10.54
N TRP A 249 1.16 -3.18 -11.01
CA TRP A 249 0.50 -4.48 -11.06
C TRP A 249 0.91 -5.31 -9.85
N ARG A 250 -0.07 -5.99 -9.24
CA ARG A 250 0.08 -6.85 -8.06
C ARG A 250 -0.61 -8.18 -8.32
N ARG A 251 0.11 -9.29 -8.11
CA ARG A 251 -0.35 -10.65 -8.43
C ARG A 251 -1.26 -11.25 -7.35
N TRP A 252 -2.41 -10.63 -7.10
CA TRP A 252 -3.31 -11.07 -6.02
C TRP A 252 -3.83 -12.50 -6.18
N SER A 253 -3.92 -13.04 -7.40
CA SER A 253 -4.53 -14.36 -7.61
C SER A 253 -3.82 -15.52 -6.92
N GLU A 254 -2.55 -15.34 -6.51
CA GLU A 254 -1.78 -16.35 -5.76
C GLU A 254 -1.85 -16.14 -4.24
N HIS A 255 -2.36 -14.98 -3.77
CA HIS A 255 -2.44 -14.70 -2.34
C HIS A 255 -3.63 -15.42 -1.72
N VAL A 256 -3.32 -16.43 -0.91
CA VAL A 256 -4.32 -17.20 -0.18
C VAL A 256 -3.94 -17.29 1.28
N ILE A 257 -4.89 -16.98 2.17
CA ILE A 257 -4.76 -17.26 3.61
C ILE A 257 -5.64 -18.47 3.92
N LYS A 258 -5.02 -19.52 4.44
CA LYS A 258 -5.70 -20.74 4.87
C LYS A 258 -5.60 -20.91 6.37
N THR A 259 -6.70 -21.31 6.97
CA THR A 259 -6.79 -21.73 8.37
C THR A 259 -6.96 -23.24 8.42
N GLN A 260 -6.48 -23.87 9.48
CA GLN A 260 -6.68 -25.32 9.67
C GLN A 260 -8.15 -25.65 9.92
N VAL A 261 -8.89 -24.78 10.62
CA VAL A 261 -10.26 -25.08 11.02
C VAL A 261 -11.28 -24.70 9.95
N ARG A 262 -11.10 -23.58 9.22
CA ARG A 262 -12.05 -23.16 8.17
C ARG A 262 -11.58 -23.44 6.74
N GLY A 263 -10.30 -23.73 6.52
CA GLY A 263 -9.72 -23.73 5.18
C GLY A 263 -9.46 -22.30 4.71
N GLU A 264 -9.63 -22.04 3.42
CA GLU A 264 -9.35 -20.74 2.80
C GLU A 264 -10.28 -19.65 3.35
N VAL A 265 -9.70 -18.55 3.84
CA VAL A 265 -10.43 -17.42 4.42
C VAL A 265 -10.22 -16.11 3.66
N VAL A 266 -9.14 -16.01 2.88
CA VAL A 266 -8.88 -14.89 1.99
C VAL A 266 -8.36 -15.46 0.68
N THR A 267 -9.01 -15.10 -0.42
CA THR A 267 -8.63 -15.42 -1.80
C THR A 267 -8.97 -14.23 -2.68
N PHE A 268 -8.29 -14.14 -3.83
CA PHE A 268 -8.59 -13.17 -4.87
C PHE A 268 -8.73 -13.88 -6.21
N ASP A 269 -9.68 -13.46 -7.02
CA ASP A 269 -9.98 -14.13 -8.30
C ASP A 269 -9.05 -13.66 -9.43
N ARG A 270 -8.41 -12.49 -9.26
CA ARG A 270 -7.53 -11.89 -10.26
C ARG A 270 -6.50 -10.97 -9.67
N ASP A 271 -5.51 -10.68 -10.49
CA ASP A 271 -4.56 -9.60 -10.26
C ASP A 271 -5.21 -8.24 -10.45
N SER A 272 -4.56 -7.20 -9.93
CA SER A 272 -5.04 -5.82 -10.06
C SER A 272 -3.95 -4.88 -10.52
N VAL A 273 -4.32 -3.90 -11.34
CA VAL A 273 -3.47 -2.76 -11.67
C VAL A 273 -3.99 -1.47 -11.04
N THR A 274 -3.07 -0.66 -10.53
CA THR A 274 -3.33 0.71 -10.10
C THR A 274 -2.64 1.67 -11.02
N TYR A 275 -3.38 2.66 -11.50
CA TYR A 275 -2.89 3.72 -12.36
C TYR A 275 -2.94 5.06 -11.64
N ALA A 276 -1.90 5.87 -11.88
CA ALA A 276 -1.89 7.26 -11.47
C ALA A 276 -1.44 8.15 -12.65
N LEU A 277 -2.10 9.30 -12.82
CA LEU A 277 -1.78 10.29 -13.84
C LEU A 277 -1.73 11.67 -13.19
N GLY A 278 -0.56 12.31 -13.24
CA GLY A 278 -0.31 13.54 -12.51
C GLY A 278 0.26 14.66 -13.36
N LEU A 279 0.01 15.89 -12.90
CA LEU A 279 0.65 17.10 -13.36
C LEU A 279 1.23 17.84 -12.17
N ALA A 280 2.53 18.08 -12.19
CA ALA A 280 3.24 18.84 -11.17
C ALA A 280 3.83 20.10 -11.79
N ARG A 281 3.71 21.23 -11.08
CA ARG A 281 4.24 22.52 -11.50
C ARG A 281 5.03 23.17 -10.38
N GLN A 282 6.19 23.70 -10.74
CA GLN A 282 6.92 24.62 -9.89
C GLN A 282 6.38 26.04 -10.12
N PHE A 283 5.84 26.65 -9.07
CA PHE A 283 5.24 27.99 -9.12
C PHE A 283 6.26 29.07 -8.78
N THR A 284 7.17 28.78 -7.84
CA THR A 284 8.27 29.66 -7.45
C THR A 284 9.56 28.84 -7.29
N PRO A 285 10.74 29.47 -7.17
CA PRO A 285 11.97 28.75 -6.88
C PRO A 285 11.91 27.89 -5.61
N SER A 286 11.08 28.27 -4.62
CA SER A 286 10.92 27.57 -3.35
C SER A 286 9.64 26.73 -3.26
N PHE A 287 8.66 26.89 -4.15
CA PHE A 287 7.36 26.23 -4.04
C PHE A 287 6.95 25.55 -5.34
N GLY A 288 6.55 24.29 -5.23
CA GLY A 288 5.87 23.55 -6.28
C GLY A 288 4.73 22.73 -5.72
N GLY A 289 3.77 22.39 -6.58
CA GLY A 289 2.66 21.53 -6.23
C GLY A 289 2.14 20.76 -7.43
N GLY A 290 1.20 19.87 -7.19
CA GLY A 290 0.64 19.03 -8.24
C GLY A 290 -0.71 18.47 -7.88
N ILE A 291 -1.35 17.93 -8.91
CA ILE A 291 -2.59 17.17 -8.83
C ILE A 291 -2.38 15.83 -9.53
N GLU A 292 -3.02 14.81 -9.01
CA GLU A 292 -2.95 13.47 -9.57
C GLU A 292 -4.30 12.77 -9.50
N LEU A 293 -4.67 12.11 -10.60
CA LEU A 293 -5.83 11.25 -10.70
C LEU A 293 -5.41 9.80 -10.51
N ASN A 294 -6.17 9.09 -9.69
CA ASN A 294 -5.89 7.72 -9.28
C ASN A 294 -7.04 6.80 -9.71
N TYR A 295 -6.70 5.64 -10.26
CA TYR A 295 -7.65 4.58 -10.56
C TYR A 295 -7.05 3.24 -10.14
N ALA A 296 -7.70 2.55 -9.22
CA ALA A 296 -7.37 1.19 -8.83
C ALA A 296 -8.41 0.24 -9.39
N GLU A 297 -7.96 -0.76 -10.14
CA GLU A 297 -8.77 -1.94 -10.44
C GLU A 297 -9.10 -2.69 -9.15
N GLY A 298 -10.06 -3.60 -9.24
CA GLY A 298 -10.39 -4.54 -8.19
C GLY A 298 -9.75 -5.92 -8.45
N ALA A 299 -9.40 -6.64 -7.38
CA ALA A 299 -8.79 -7.97 -7.38
C ALA A 299 -9.83 -9.10 -7.17
N GLY A 300 -11.09 -8.77 -6.86
CA GLY A 300 -12.18 -9.75 -6.71
C GLY A 300 -13.19 -9.67 -7.85
N GLU A 301 -13.77 -10.81 -8.25
CA GLU A 301 -14.98 -10.84 -9.06
C GLU A 301 -16.18 -11.32 -8.25
N GLY A 302 -17.28 -10.56 -8.28
CA GLY A 302 -18.51 -10.92 -7.57
C GLY A 302 -18.62 -10.24 -6.21
N ASN A 303 -18.73 -11.04 -5.14
CA ASN A 303 -19.07 -10.52 -3.82
C ASN A 303 -17.86 -9.90 -3.12
N LEU A 304 -18.07 -8.76 -2.46
CA LEU A 304 -17.04 -8.13 -1.64
C LEU A 304 -16.66 -9.03 -0.45
N ASN A 305 -15.38 -9.00 -0.07
CA ASN A 305 -14.93 -9.54 1.20
C ASN A 305 -15.40 -8.60 2.33
N PRO A 306 -16.26 -9.04 3.26
CA PRO A 306 -16.73 -8.18 4.33
C PRO A 306 -15.64 -7.75 5.32
N LEU A 307 -14.50 -8.45 5.42
CA LEU A 307 -13.37 -8.05 6.28
C LEU A 307 -12.40 -7.08 5.58
N ALA A 308 -12.55 -6.91 4.29
CA ALA A 308 -11.76 -6.03 3.45
C ALA A 308 -12.66 -5.41 2.36
N PRO A 309 -13.75 -4.70 2.72
CA PRO A 309 -14.73 -4.24 1.74
C PRO A 309 -14.13 -3.15 0.85
N GLY A 310 -13.71 -3.55 -0.35
CA GLY A 310 -13.18 -2.68 -1.38
C GLY A 310 -12.76 -3.49 -2.60
N ASN A 311 -13.22 -3.11 -3.79
CA ASN A 311 -12.92 -3.82 -5.03
C ASN A 311 -12.67 -2.83 -6.18
N GLY A 312 -11.64 -2.03 -5.99
CA GLY A 312 -11.27 -0.90 -6.83
C GLY A 312 -11.72 0.43 -6.24
N ALA A 313 -11.09 1.51 -6.71
CA ALA A 313 -11.34 2.86 -6.25
C ALA A 313 -10.96 3.89 -7.31
N LYS A 314 -11.54 5.09 -7.21
CA LYS A 314 -11.14 6.26 -7.98
C LYS A 314 -10.81 7.39 -7.02
N GLY A 315 -9.80 8.18 -7.33
CA GLY A 315 -9.43 9.25 -6.42
C GLY A 315 -8.69 10.40 -7.07
N VAL A 316 -8.53 11.44 -6.27
CA VAL A 316 -7.73 12.61 -6.59
C VAL A 316 -6.80 12.90 -5.43
N GLN A 317 -5.60 13.36 -5.75
CA GLN A 317 -4.62 13.81 -4.79
C GLN A 317 -4.12 15.19 -5.20
N VAL A 318 -3.92 16.04 -4.21
CA VAL A 318 -3.24 17.32 -4.36
C VAL A 318 -2.09 17.39 -3.37
N GLY A 319 -0.96 17.91 -3.80
CA GLY A 319 0.24 17.98 -2.97
C GLY A 319 1.09 19.19 -3.27
N GLY A 320 1.93 19.54 -2.30
CA GLY A 320 2.83 20.67 -2.38
C GLY A 320 4.11 20.43 -1.62
N LYS A 321 5.18 21.10 -2.06
CA LYS A 321 6.48 21.10 -1.41
C LYS A 321 7.02 22.53 -1.36
N TYR A 322 7.48 22.93 -0.18
CA TYR A 322 8.10 24.21 0.09
C TYR A 322 9.53 24.00 0.59
N SER A 323 10.51 24.54 -0.13
CA SER A 323 11.93 24.41 0.15
C SER A 323 12.51 25.70 0.75
N PHE A 324 13.32 25.54 1.79
CA PHE A 324 14.03 26.60 2.49
C PHE A 324 15.43 26.11 2.91
N GLY A 325 16.46 26.67 2.26
CA GLY A 325 17.82 26.17 2.40
C GLY A 325 17.93 24.71 1.93
N ASN A 326 18.53 23.87 2.76
CA ASN A 326 18.67 22.43 2.50
C ASN A 326 17.47 21.60 2.98
N THR A 327 16.48 22.25 3.59
CA THR A 327 15.28 21.58 4.12
C THR A 327 14.09 21.87 3.23
N SER A 328 13.16 20.92 3.16
CA SER A 328 11.85 21.14 2.55
C SER A 328 10.76 20.55 3.42
N LEU A 329 9.64 21.25 3.52
CA LEU A 329 8.39 20.69 4.02
C LEU A 329 7.53 20.29 2.83
N PHE A 330 6.81 19.19 2.95
CA PHE A 330 5.84 18.77 1.97
C PHE A 330 4.57 18.28 2.64
N GLY A 331 3.49 18.31 1.89
CA GLY A 331 2.24 17.72 2.31
C GLY A 331 1.36 17.37 1.13
N ALA A 332 0.46 16.42 1.35
CA ALA A 332 -0.51 15.97 0.37
C ALA A 332 -1.84 15.67 1.05
N ALA A 333 -2.92 15.93 0.32
CA ALA A 333 -4.26 15.52 0.67
C ALA A 333 -4.80 14.65 -0.45
N GLN A 334 -5.51 13.59 -0.11
CA GLN A 334 -6.16 12.70 -1.07
C GLN A 334 -7.58 12.39 -0.65
N TYR A 335 -8.40 12.13 -1.66
CA TYR A 335 -9.74 11.62 -1.51
C TYR A 335 -9.95 10.47 -2.49
N LYS A 336 -10.50 9.35 -2.03
CA LYS A 336 -10.87 8.23 -2.90
C LYS A 336 -12.30 7.79 -2.62
N MET A 337 -13.03 7.54 -3.69
CA MET A 337 -14.30 6.83 -3.67
C MET A 337 -14.02 5.35 -3.94
N VAL A 338 -14.45 4.50 -3.03
CA VAL A 338 -14.37 3.05 -3.16
C VAL A 338 -15.51 2.60 -4.06
N LYS A 339 -15.25 1.60 -4.91
CA LYS A 339 -16.27 1.06 -5.80
C LYS A 339 -17.39 0.40 -5.00
N ASP A 340 -18.63 0.76 -5.31
CA ASP A 340 -19.80 0.10 -4.76
C ASP A 340 -19.78 -1.41 -4.99
N GLY A 341 -20.34 -2.15 -4.03
CA GLY A 341 -20.45 -3.58 -4.15
C GLY A 341 -21.36 -4.19 -3.10
N LYS A 342 -21.47 -5.51 -3.17
CA LYS A 342 -22.33 -6.30 -2.30
C LYS A 342 -21.54 -7.52 -1.86
N ASP A 343 -21.67 -7.93 -0.60
CA ASP A 343 -21.07 -9.17 -0.12
C ASP A 343 -22.05 -10.36 -0.19
N ILE A 344 -21.54 -11.55 0.16
CA ILE A 344 -22.30 -12.81 0.10
C ILE A 344 -23.52 -12.84 1.03
N SER A 345 -23.54 -12.06 2.11
CA SER A 345 -24.69 -12.01 3.03
C SER A 345 -25.85 -11.21 2.46
N GLY A 346 -25.55 -10.30 1.54
CA GLY A 346 -26.53 -9.33 1.07
C GLY A 346 -26.26 -7.90 1.50
N THR A 347 -25.22 -7.64 2.29
CA THR A 347 -24.83 -6.30 2.73
C THR A 347 -24.34 -5.50 1.54
N ILE A 348 -24.89 -4.29 1.37
CA ILE A 348 -24.59 -3.38 0.28
C ILE A 348 -23.64 -2.30 0.81
N TYR A 349 -22.53 -2.09 0.10
CA TYR A 349 -21.49 -1.10 0.38
C TYR A 349 -21.55 -0.05 -0.74
N GLN A 350 -21.98 1.16 -0.41
CA GLN A 350 -22.25 2.23 -1.37
C GLN A 350 -21.77 3.57 -0.83
N ASP A 351 -21.35 4.46 -1.74
CA ASP A 351 -20.90 5.82 -1.42
C ASP A 351 -19.72 5.85 -0.42
N ASN A 352 -18.98 4.76 -0.35
CA ASN A 352 -17.86 4.59 0.57
C ASN A 352 -16.64 5.37 0.11
N SER A 353 -15.96 5.98 1.06
CA SER A 353 -14.83 6.85 0.75
C SER A 353 -13.73 6.82 1.79
N LEU A 354 -12.59 7.40 1.44
CA LEU A 354 -11.50 7.63 2.37
C LEU A 354 -10.80 8.95 2.08
N TYR A 355 -10.28 9.54 3.14
CA TYR A 355 -9.50 10.78 3.11
C TYR A 355 -8.12 10.50 3.68
N GLY A 356 -7.10 11.07 3.06
CA GLY A 356 -5.73 10.93 3.50
C GLY A 356 -5.03 12.27 3.59
N LEU A 357 -4.27 12.47 4.66
CA LEU A 357 -3.40 13.62 4.86
C LEU A 357 -1.99 13.13 5.16
N THR A 358 -1.03 13.64 4.41
CA THR A 358 0.40 13.38 4.64
C THR A 358 1.11 14.69 4.86
N VAL A 359 1.99 14.73 5.85
CA VAL A 359 2.93 15.83 6.08
C VAL A 359 4.31 15.28 6.33
N GLY A 360 5.33 15.96 5.86
CA GLY A 360 6.69 15.52 6.13
C GLY A 360 7.76 16.54 5.82
N VAL A 361 8.98 16.12 6.10
CA VAL A 361 10.19 16.91 6.00
C VAL A 361 11.24 16.12 5.23
N GLU A 362 11.99 16.83 4.41
CA GLU A 362 13.19 16.33 3.74
C GLU A 362 14.35 17.27 4.06
N HIS A 363 15.52 16.70 4.32
CA HIS A 363 16.75 17.45 4.53
C HIS A 363 17.87 16.88 3.66
N LYS A 364 18.59 17.77 2.99
CA LYS A 364 19.74 17.47 2.13
C LYS A 364 21.03 17.77 2.88
N PHE A 365 22.04 16.92 2.77
CA PHE A 365 23.31 17.09 3.47
C PHE A 365 24.53 16.87 2.59
#